data_AF-A0A966VXL5-F1
#
_entry.id   AF-A0A966VXL5-F1
#
_cell.length_a   1.000
_cell.length_b   1.000
_cell.length_c   1.000
_cell.angle_alpha   90.00
_cell.angle_beta   90.00
_cell.angle_gamma   90.00
#
_symmetry.space_group_name_H-M   'P 1'
#
loop_
_entity.id
_entity.type
_entity.pdbx_description
1 polymer ?
#
loop_
_entity_poly.entity_id
_entity_poly.type
_entity_poly.pdbx_seq_one_letter_code
_entity_poly.pdbx_strand_id
1 'polypeptide(L)'
;DPQKWQKTVQMSSIHVDVGMHCVDCHFAQDAHGNGYLHGSVAAAVEIDCKDCHGTTAAVANLRTSGPAALKSGTKLGLIRNPDGKLRFEWRGDTLIQRSAVTPGLEWEVSQVKYSVTPGNPHYNAKAARAKTMSKDPKNQSFGPDIPWEMLAHNDDKMECYTCHTPWTTSCGGCHLPIEANAKSDRHRYEGGETRNFATYNPQVLREDIFMLGWRGPSEGGKMAPVRSSSALVLSSTNSNRERIYIQQPPISASGYSSQAMNPHYPHTERKTETKTCSDCHLAKEGDNNAIIAQTLGYGTQFINFAGLNAWVGTEKGVTAIEVTEWDEPQAVIGSYLQRYAYPKWYAEHLARGRELQRSSALGGDAAGCVQLRGEYLFSAEGKSGLRVLDAAGIANKGISQKLISAPFSPLGHNTQVKTANATCVALATTQPVHPPRNEGDLMRKANLEQPFLPIYNFAVITDSVEGLVLVDINTLADGEFRNNFLKRFVTWNPEGKLAGARYLTIAGNLAYVATASQVVVVDLSTPATP
;
A
#
# COMPACT_ATOMS: atom_id res chain seq x y z
N ASP A 1 15.32 20.77 11.67
CA ASP A 1 14.36 21.18 12.71
C ASP A 1 14.02 19.95 13.55
N PRO A 2 14.36 19.90 14.85
CA PRO A 2 14.00 18.81 15.76
C PRO A 2 12.48 18.66 15.96
N GLN A 3 11.71 19.73 15.77
CA GLN A 3 10.25 19.72 15.82
C GLN A 3 9.62 19.47 14.45
N LYS A 4 10.39 19.09 13.41
CA LYS A 4 9.85 18.92 12.05
C LYS A 4 8.58 18.08 12.05
N TRP A 5 8.59 16.95 12.77
CA TRP A 5 7.47 16.02 12.85
C TRP A 5 6.25 16.54 13.62
N GLN A 6 6.43 17.48 14.56
CA GLN A 6 5.32 18.14 15.25
C GLN A 6 4.67 19.25 14.40
N LYS A 7 5.40 19.77 13.41
CA LYS A 7 4.94 20.85 12.53
C LYS A 7 4.45 20.33 11.18
N THR A 8 4.99 19.21 10.69
CA THR A 8 4.81 18.76 9.31
C THR A 8 3.38 18.38 8.97
N VAL A 9 2.63 17.82 9.91
CA VAL A 9 1.33 17.21 9.68
C VAL A 9 0.16 18.19 9.53
N GLN A 10 0.45 19.48 9.32
CA GLN A 10 -0.54 20.50 8.96
C GLN A 10 0.01 21.52 7.95
N MET A 11 1.17 21.29 7.34
CA MET A 11 1.75 22.27 6.42
C MET A 11 1.14 22.16 5.03
N SER A 12 0.61 23.28 4.55
CA SER A 12 0.32 23.54 3.15
C SER A 12 1.58 23.53 2.29
N SER A 13 1.42 23.28 0.99
CA SER A 13 2.45 23.58 0.00
C SER A 13 2.86 25.04 0.11
N ILE A 14 4.16 25.33 -0.03
CA ILE A 14 4.69 26.69 -0.11
C ILE A 14 4.04 27.51 -1.23
N HIS A 15 3.55 26.84 -2.28
CA HIS A 15 2.79 27.47 -3.34
C HIS A 15 1.49 28.10 -2.82
N VAL A 16 0.76 27.40 -1.96
CA VAL A 16 -0.46 27.94 -1.34
C VAL A 16 -0.12 29.09 -0.39
N ASP A 17 1.00 29.00 0.34
CA ASP A 17 1.44 30.04 1.28
C ASP A 17 1.76 31.38 0.57
N VAL A 18 2.24 31.34 -0.67
CA VAL A 18 2.45 32.57 -1.49
C VAL A 18 1.17 33.03 -2.21
N GLY A 19 0.06 32.32 -2.03
CA GLY A 19 -1.24 32.61 -2.63
C GLY A 19 -1.43 32.07 -4.05
N MET A 20 -0.71 31.01 -4.43
CA MET A 20 -0.92 30.30 -5.70
C MET A 20 -2.19 29.43 -5.64
N HIS A 21 -2.99 29.48 -6.70
CA HIS A 21 -4.16 28.63 -6.90
C HIS A 21 -3.93 27.60 -8.02
N CYS A 22 -4.82 26.61 -8.14
CA CYS A 22 -4.71 25.56 -9.17
C CYS A 22 -4.47 26.12 -10.58
N VAL A 23 -5.16 27.20 -10.95
CA VAL A 23 -5.06 27.83 -12.29
C VAL A 23 -3.73 28.55 -12.56
N ASP A 24 -2.92 28.77 -11.51
CA ASP A 24 -1.59 29.38 -11.65
C ASP A 24 -0.54 28.35 -12.08
N CYS A 25 -0.83 27.05 -11.95
CA CYS A 25 0.03 25.94 -12.38
C CYS A 25 -0.63 25.08 -13.47
N HIS A 26 -1.94 24.83 -13.37
CA HIS A 26 -2.74 24.14 -14.39
C HIS A 26 -3.35 25.15 -15.37
N PHE A 27 -2.81 25.18 -16.58
CA PHE A 27 -3.18 26.16 -17.61
C PHE A 27 -4.32 25.68 -18.52
N ALA A 28 -4.47 26.33 -19.67
CA ALA A 28 -5.57 26.10 -20.60
C ALA A 28 -5.70 24.63 -21.01
N GLN A 29 -4.59 23.93 -21.30
CA GLN A 29 -4.66 22.52 -21.70
C GLN A 29 -5.10 21.62 -20.55
N ASP A 30 -4.55 21.79 -19.35
CA ASP A 30 -4.94 20.99 -18.19
C ASP A 30 -6.42 21.20 -17.83
N ALA A 31 -6.95 22.40 -18.05
CA ALA A 31 -8.35 22.75 -17.75
C ALA A 31 -9.34 22.31 -18.85
N HIS A 32 -8.94 22.35 -20.12
CA HIS A 32 -9.83 22.10 -21.26
C HIS A 32 -9.56 20.78 -22.00
N GLY A 33 -8.49 20.08 -21.61
CA GLY A 33 -7.99 18.89 -22.29
C GLY A 33 -7.19 19.20 -23.56
N ASN A 34 -6.55 18.16 -24.08
CA ASN A 34 -5.80 18.20 -25.34
C ASN A 34 -6.45 17.36 -26.46
N GLY A 35 -7.72 16.98 -26.28
CA GLY A 35 -8.47 16.14 -27.23
C GLY A 35 -8.20 14.64 -27.13
N TYR A 36 -7.36 14.20 -26.19
CA TYR A 36 -7.10 12.78 -25.92
C TYR A 36 -7.78 12.30 -24.65
N LEU A 37 -8.22 11.04 -24.64
CA LEU A 37 -8.63 10.34 -23.44
C LEU A 37 -7.41 9.70 -22.79
N HIS A 38 -7.07 10.16 -21.59
CA HIS A 38 -5.95 9.64 -20.81
C HIS A 38 -6.42 8.53 -19.87
N GLY A 39 -5.62 7.48 -19.71
CA GLY A 39 -5.91 6.36 -18.80
C GLY A 39 -5.75 6.70 -17.31
N SER A 40 -5.10 7.82 -17.00
CA SER A 40 -4.94 8.34 -15.64
C SER A 40 -4.95 9.87 -15.62
N VAL A 41 -5.29 10.45 -14.47
CA VAL A 41 -5.24 11.91 -14.29
C VAL A 41 -3.82 12.46 -14.40
N ALA A 42 -2.82 11.70 -13.97
CA ALA A 42 -1.42 12.15 -13.96
C ALA A 42 -0.78 12.11 -15.35
N ALA A 43 -1.27 11.27 -16.26
CA ALA A 43 -0.88 11.27 -17.68
C ALA A 43 -1.43 12.49 -18.44
N ALA A 44 -2.48 13.13 -17.92
CA ALA A 44 -3.11 14.30 -18.54
C ALA A 44 -2.44 15.64 -18.19
N VAL A 45 -1.45 15.65 -17.30
CA VAL A 45 -0.81 16.88 -16.80
C VAL A 45 0.22 17.42 -17.81
N GLU A 46 0.08 18.68 -18.18
CA GLU A 46 0.94 19.37 -19.13
C GLU A 46 2.24 19.89 -18.50
N ILE A 47 2.20 20.35 -17.25
CA ILE A 47 3.32 21.01 -16.58
C ILE A 47 4.15 20.06 -15.69
N ASP A 48 5.45 20.32 -15.60
CA ASP A 48 6.38 19.74 -14.62
C ASP A 48 7.10 20.85 -13.82
N CYS A 49 7.62 20.54 -12.64
CA CYS A 49 8.26 21.49 -11.73
C CYS A 49 9.40 22.26 -12.41
N LYS A 50 10.18 21.57 -13.25
CA LYS A 50 11.33 22.15 -13.97
C LYS A 50 10.94 23.22 -14.99
N ASP A 51 9.68 23.27 -15.41
CA ASP A 51 9.22 24.22 -16.42
C ASP A 51 9.23 25.67 -15.87
N CYS A 52 9.04 25.82 -14.56
CA CYS A 52 9.10 27.09 -13.84
C CYS A 52 10.37 27.24 -12.99
N HIS A 53 10.93 26.14 -12.46
CA HIS A 53 12.07 26.18 -11.54
C HIS A 53 13.42 25.85 -12.18
N GLY A 54 13.45 25.32 -13.41
CA GLY A 54 14.65 24.84 -14.07
C GLY A 54 15.22 23.56 -13.44
N THR A 55 16.47 23.26 -13.77
CA THR A 55 17.20 22.06 -13.33
C THR A 55 18.51 22.45 -12.63
N THR A 56 19.32 21.46 -12.24
CA THR A 56 20.69 21.72 -11.75
C THR A 56 21.61 22.25 -12.84
N ALA A 57 21.29 21.98 -14.11
CA ALA A 57 22.08 22.39 -15.26
C ALA A 57 21.74 23.81 -15.72
N ALA A 58 20.45 24.16 -15.79
CA ALA A 58 19.97 25.40 -16.37
C ALA A 58 18.77 26.01 -15.61
N VAL A 59 18.58 27.33 -15.74
CA VAL A 59 17.37 28.03 -15.29
C VAL A 59 16.16 27.61 -16.13
N ALA A 60 14.96 27.92 -15.66
CA ALA A 60 13.72 27.59 -16.35
C ALA A 60 13.67 28.18 -17.77
N ASN A 61 13.24 27.36 -18.74
CA ASN A 61 13.03 27.79 -20.12
C ASN A 61 11.57 28.22 -20.40
N LEU A 62 10.68 28.13 -19.39
CA LEU A 62 9.26 28.47 -19.46
C LEU A 62 8.53 27.71 -20.58
N ARG A 63 8.83 26.42 -20.74
CA ARG A 63 8.14 25.52 -21.66
C ARG A 63 7.64 24.29 -20.91
N THR A 64 6.38 23.94 -21.15
CA THR A 64 5.80 22.75 -20.53
C THR A 64 6.48 21.47 -20.98
N SER A 65 6.68 20.52 -20.06
CA SER A 65 7.35 19.24 -20.33
C SER A 65 6.72 18.03 -19.61
N GLY A 66 5.55 18.19 -19.00
CA GLY A 66 4.79 17.11 -18.38
C GLY A 66 4.28 16.07 -19.38
N PRO A 67 3.71 14.95 -18.90
CA PRO A 67 3.31 13.81 -19.76
C PRO A 67 2.37 14.18 -20.92
N ALA A 68 1.46 15.13 -20.71
CA ALA A 68 0.53 15.60 -21.75
C ALA A 68 1.04 16.78 -22.57
N ALA A 69 2.26 17.27 -22.31
CA ALA A 69 2.82 18.40 -23.06
C ALA A 69 3.00 18.06 -24.54
N LEU A 70 2.73 19.03 -25.40
CA LEU A 70 3.11 18.94 -26.81
C LEU A 70 4.63 18.77 -26.93
N LYS A 71 5.12 18.12 -28.00
CA LYS A 71 6.57 17.96 -28.23
C LYS A 71 7.36 19.26 -28.21
N SER A 72 6.73 20.37 -28.61
CA SER A 72 7.33 21.71 -28.59
C SER A 72 7.20 22.43 -27.25
N GLY A 73 6.36 21.93 -26.34
CA GLY A 73 5.96 22.57 -25.09
C GLY A 73 5.17 23.86 -25.31
N THR A 74 4.16 24.09 -24.48
CA THR A 74 3.48 25.39 -24.39
C THR A 74 4.42 26.42 -23.76
N LYS A 75 4.52 27.59 -24.38
CA LYS A 75 5.38 28.68 -23.90
C LYS A 75 4.68 29.44 -22.77
N LEU A 76 5.06 29.16 -21.53
CA LEU A 76 4.50 29.82 -20.34
C LEU A 76 4.76 31.33 -20.33
N GLY A 77 5.89 31.77 -20.88
CA GLY A 77 6.21 33.19 -21.02
C GLY A 77 5.31 33.99 -21.96
N LEU A 78 4.37 33.34 -22.68
CA LEU A 78 3.35 34.02 -23.48
C LEU A 78 1.99 34.13 -22.78
N ILE A 79 1.81 33.44 -21.65
CA ILE A 79 0.54 33.46 -20.91
C ILE A 79 0.33 34.86 -20.33
N ARG A 80 -0.88 35.39 -20.51
CA ARG A 80 -1.32 36.66 -19.93
C ARG A 80 -2.47 36.45 -18.96
N ASN A 81 -2.48 37.24 -17.90
CA ASN A 81 -3.61 37.35 -16.99
C ASN A 81 -4.71 38.24 -17.60
N PRO A 82 -5.94 38.24 -17.04
CA PRO A 82 -7.05 39.06 -17.55
C PRO A 82 -6.75 40.57 -17.61
N ASP A 83 -5.81 41.05 -16.80
CA ASP A 83 -5.32 42.44 -16.81
C ASP A 83 -4.31 42.73 -17.94
N GLY A 84 -4.02 41.75 -18.79
CA GLY A 84 -3.11 41.84 -19.92
C GLY A 84 -1.62 41.68 -19.57
N LYS A 85 -1.25 41.60 -18.28
CA LYS A 85 0.16 41.41 -17.88
C LYS A 85 0.60 39.96 -18.12
N LEU A 86 1.90 39.77 -18.34
CA LEU A 86 2.48 38.43 -18.43
C LEU A 86 2.33 37.70 -17.09
N ARG A 87 1.89 36.44 -17.13
CA ARG A 87 1.81 35.59 -15.94
C ARG A 87 3.19 35.23 -15.43
N PHE A 88 4.13 34.97 -16.33
CA PHE A 88 5.54 34.71 -16.05
C PHE A 88 6.40 35.77 -16.72
N GLU A 89 7.26 36.44 -15.97
CA GLU A 89 8.11 37.53 -16.47
C GLU A 89 9.50 37.48 -15.83
N TRP A 90 10.53 37.47 -16.67
CA TRP A 90 11.91 37.66 -16.23
C TRP A 90 12.19 39.15 -16.01
N ARG A 91 12.62 39.52 -14.80
CA ARG A 91 13.11 40.85 -14.43
C ARG A 91 14.60 40.74 -14.13
N GLY A 92 15.43 40.94 -15.15
CA GLY A 92 16.84 40.53 -15.09
C GLY A 92 16.92 39.02 -14.91
N ASP A 93 17.65 38.57 -13.88
CA ASP A 93 17.83 37.15 -13.55
C ASP A 93 16.74 36.59 -12.61
N THR A 94 15.72 37.37 -12.28
CA THR A 94 14.64 36.95 -11.37
C THR A 94 13.39 36.62 -12.16
N LEU A 95 12.90 35.38 -12.06
CA LEU A 95 11.61 34.99 -12.62
C LEU A 95 10.49 35.35 -11.65
N ILE A 96 9.56 36.17 -12.10
CA ILE A 96 8.34 36.54 -11.38
C ILE A 96 7.15 35.78 -11.96
N GLN A 97 6.33 35.23 -11.09
CA GLN A 97 5.01 34.71 -11.43
C GLN A 97 3.92 35.54 -10.75
N ARG A 98 2.80 35.75 -11.45
CA ARG A 98 1.64 36.51 -10.96
C ARG A 98 0.45 35.60 -10.77
N SER A 99 -0.32 35.81 -9.70
CA SER A 99 -1.60 35.13 -9.52
C SER A 99 -2.57 35.53 -10.64
N ALA A 100 -3.24 34.55 -11.20
CA ALA A 100 -4.30 34.72 -12.18
C ALA A 100 -5.61 35.19 -11.56
N VAL A 101 -5.80 34.97 -10.25
CA VAL A 101 -7.07 35.17 -9.55
C VAL A 101 -7.01 36.25 -8.47
N THR A 102 -5.81 36.59 -7.99
CA THR A 102 -5.61 37.63 -6.97
C THR A 102 -4.89 38.83 -7.58
N PRO A 103 -5.60 39.90 -7.96
CA PRO A 103 -4.99 41.07 -8.60
C PRO A 103 -3.87 41.69 -7.76
N GLY A 104 -2.75 42.00 -8.41
CA GLY A 104 -1.58 42.63 -7.76
C GLY A 104 -0.67 41.68 -6.98
N LEU A 105 -1.06 40.41 -6.80
CA LEU A 105 -0.22 39.41 -6.12
C LEU A 105 0.80 38.81 -7.10
N GLU A 106 2.07 38.87 -6.74
CA GLU A 106 3.19 38.27 -7.46
C GLU A 106 4.26 37.73 -6.52
N TRP A 107 5.00 36.72 -6.97
CA TRP A 107 6.08 36.10 -6.21
C TRP A 107 7.28 35.76 -7.10
N GLU A 108 8.44 35.67 -6.46
CA GLU A 108 9.65 35.16 -7.09
C GLU A 108 9.63 33.63 -7.17
N VAL A 109 9.90 33.10 -8.36
CA VAL A 109 10.03 31.66 -8.62
C VAL A 109 11.48 31.24 -8.41
N SER A 110 11.74 30.53 -7.30
CA SER A 110 13.08 30.02 -6.97
C SER A 110 13.65 29.14 -8.09
N GLN A 111 14.86 29.44 -8.58
CA GLN A 111 15.51 28.61 -9.62
C GLN A 111 16.44 27.56 -9.01
N VAL A 112 16.32 26.30 -9.46
CA VAL A 112 17.14 25.18 -8.98
C VAL A 112 18.62 25.43 -9.23
N LYS A 113 18.97 25.94 -10.43
CA LYS A 113 20.35 26.27 -10.79
C LYS A 113 21.03 27.18 -9.77
N TYR A 114 20.33 28.20 -9.29
CA TYR A 114 20.87 29.16 -8.32
C TYR A 114 21.14 28.49 -6.97
N SER A 115 20.27 27.57 -6.53
CA SER A 115 20.45 26.84 -5.26
C SER A 115 21.67 25.91 -5.22
N VAL A 116 22.20 25.51 -6.38
CA VAL A 116 23.33 24.58 -6.50
C VAL A 116 24.63 25.23 -7.00
N THR A 117 24.62 26.54 -7.30
CA THR A 117 25.78 27.27 -7.84
C THR A 117 26.53 28.02 -6.75
N PRO A 118 27.76 27.61 -6.36
CA PRO A 118 28.55 28.35 -5.37
C PRO A 118 28.74 29.82 -5.77
N GLY A 119 28.67 30.71 -4.78
CA GLY A 119 28.78 32.17 -5.00
C GLY A 119 27.48 32.87 -5.42
N ASN A 120 26.42 32.13 -5.77
CA ASN A 120 25.10 32.72 -5.99
C ASN A 120 24.43 33.09 -4.64
N PRO A 121 23.70 34.21 -4.53
CA PRO A 121 22.99 34.61 -3.30
C PRO A 121 22.01 33.56 -2.75
N HIS A 122 21.45 32.71 -3.60
CA HIS A 122 20.52 31.65 -3.21
C HIS A 122 21.18 30.29 -3.00
N TYR A 123 22.51 30.21 -3.05
CA TYR A 123 23.24 28.96 -2.87
C TYR A 123 22.90 28.29 -1.53
N ASN A 124 22.67 26.98 -1.58
CA ASN A 124 22.43 26.18 -0.39
C ASN A 124 23.26 24.89 -0.46
N ALA A 125 24.24 24.74 0.43
CA ALA A 125 25.15 23.60 0.44
C ALA A 125 24.43 22.25 0.58
N LYS A 126 23.32 22.18 1.34
CA LYS A 126 22.53 20.95 1.49
C LYS A 126 21.79 20.61 0.19
N ALA A 127 21.18 21.60 -0.45
CA ALA A 127 20.51 21.42 -1.74
C ALA A 127 21.52 21.03 -2.83
N ALA A 128 22.68 21.69 -2.88
CA ALA A 128 23.78 21.34 -3.78
C ALA A 128 24.19 19.87 -3.58
N ARG A 129 24.48 19.45 -2.35
CA ARG A 129 24.83 18.05 -2.06
C ARG A 129 23.75 17.06 -2.49
N ALA A 130 22.49 17.30 -2.15
CA ALA A 130 21.40 16.37 -2.47
C ALA A 130 21.15 16.26 -3.99
N LYS A 131 21.14 17.40 -4.70
CA LYS A 131 20.78 17.47 -6.13
C LYS A 131 21.94 17.17 -7.07
N THR A 132 23.19 17.33 -6.61
CA THR A 132 24.40 17.11 -7.43
C THR A 132 25.21 15.87 -7.02
N MET A 133 24.66 15.02 -6.15
CA MET A 133 25.30 13.77 -5.73
C MET A 133 25.50 12.82 -6.92
N SER A 134 26.71 12.28 -7.06
CA SER A 134 27.02 11.25 -8.04
C SER A 134 26.39 9.89 -7.71
N LYS A 135 26.12 9.09 -8.73
CA LYS A 135 25.72 7.68 -8.62
C LYS A 135 26.81 6.76 -8.05
N ASP A 136 28.06 7.22 -7.95
CA ASP A 136 29.16 6.44 -7.39
C ASP A 136 29.03 6.31 -5.86
N PRO A 137 28.66 5.11 -5.35
CA PRO A 137 28.43 4.92 -3.92
C PRO A 137 29.72 4.93 -3.09
N LYS A 138 30.90 4.76 -3.73
CA LYS A 138 32.20 4.70 -3.04
C LYS A 138 32.71 6.08 -2.71
N ASN A 139 32.78 6.96 -3.72
CA ASN A 139 33.34 8.30 -3.56
C ASN A 139 32.31 9.33 -3.09
N GLN A 140 31.03 9.13 -3.40
CA GLN A 140 29.92 10.04 -3.03
C GLN A 140 30.21 11.51 -3.36
N SER A 141 30.92 11.75 -4.46
CA SER A 141 31.26 13.09 -4.93
C SER A 141 29.99 13.86 -5.30
N PHE A 142 29.98 15.15 -5.03
CA PHE A 142 28.90 16.06 -5.42
C PHE A 142 29.49 17.40 -5.85
N GLY A 143 28.76 18.13 -6.69
CA GLY A 143 29.17 19.46 -7.14
C GLY A 143 28.74 19.77 -8.58
N PRO A 144 29.02 20.99 -9.06
CA PRO A 144 28.66 21.42 -10.41
C PRO A 144 29.41 20.64 -11.50
N ASP A 145 30.53 20.02 -11.17
CA ASP A 145 31.38 19.26 -12.10
C ASP A 145 30.87 17.84 -12.36
N ILE A 146 29.86 17.38 -11.60
CA ILE A 146 29.25 16.07 -11.84
C ILE A 146 28.33 16.18 -13.07
N PRO A 147 28.58 15.39 -14.14
CA PRO A 147 27.71 15.40 -15.31
C PRO A 147 26.28 15.02 -14.93
N TRP A 148 25.30 15.61 -15.61
CA TRP A 148 23.89 15.47 -15.28
C TRP A 148 23.42 13.99 -15.30
N GLU A 149 23.93 13.21 -16.26
CA GLU A 149 23.66 11.78 -16.41
C GLU A 149 24.23 10.93 -15.26
N MET A 150 25.24 11.45 -14.55
CA MET A 150 25.86 10.81 -13.40
C MET A 150 25.21 11.20 -12.07
N LEU A 151 24.23 12.10 -12.06
CA LEU A 151 23.52 12.49 -10.84
C LEU A 151 22.59 11.37 -10.35
N ALA A 152 22.70 11.02 -9.07
CA ALA A 152 21.86 10.00 -8.42
C ALA A 152 20.37 10.37 -8.41
N HIS A 153 20.07 11.68 -8.38
CA HIS A 153 18.71 12.22 -8.28
C HIS A 153 18.39 13.19 -9.44
N ASN A 154 18.78 12.84 -10.68
CA ASN A 154 18.43 13.70 -11.81
C ASN A 154 16.91 13.78 -12.05
N ASP A 155 16.49 14.88 -12.65
CA ASP A 155 15.09 15.21 -12.91
C ASP A 155 14.41 14.37 -14.00
N ASP A 156 15.16 13.45 -14.64
CA ASP A 156 14.63 12.45 -15.58
C ASP A 156 14.31 11.10 -14.91
N LYS A 157 14.79 10.87 -13.69
CA LYS A 157 14.56 9.62 -12.95
C LYS A 157 13.78 9.81 -11.67
N MET A 158 13.72 11.02 -11.12
CA MET A 158 13.03 11.32 -9.87
C MET A 158 12.25 12.62 -9.98
N GLU A 159 11.02 12.59 -9.49
CA GLU A 159 10.18 13.78 -9.39
C GLU A 159 10.69 14.71 -8.28
N CYS A 160 10.69 16.02 -8.53
CA CYS A 160 11.15 17.00 -7.54
C CYS A 160 10.35 16.90 -6.22
N TYR A 161 9.04 16.68 -6.33
CA TYR A 161 8.16 16.51 -5.17
C TYR A 161 8.44 15.21 -4.38
N THR A 162 9.29 14.29 -4.86
CA THR A 162 9.78 13.15 -4.06
C THR A 162 10.54 13.60 -2.82
N CYS A 163 11.39 14.61 -2.97
CA CYS A 163 12.16 15.16 -1.86
C CYS A 163 11.42 16.33 -1.22
N HIS A 164 10.76 17.16 -2.03
CA HIS A 164 10.17 18.41 -1.56
C HIS A 164 8.87 18.24 -0.78
N THR A 165 8.27 17.05 -0.78
CA THR A 165 7.08 16.70 0.00
C THR A 165 7.44 16.22 1.41
N PRO A 166 7.12 16.96 2.48
CA PRO A 166 7.33 16.51 3.86
C PRO A 166 6.49 15.29 4.24
N TRP A 167 5.24 15.25 3.79
CA TRP A 167 4.24 14.26 4.18
C TRP A 167 3.29 13.93 3.03
N THR A 168 2.74 12.72 3.04
CA THR A 168 1.80 12.22 2.03
C THR A 168 0.56 11.67 2.71
N THR A 169 -0.62 11.97 2.19
CA THR A 169 -1.84 11.26 2.62
C THR A 169 -1.73 9.79 2.24
N SER A 170 -1.94 8.91 3.21
CA SER A 170 -2.00 7.48 3.04
C SER A 170 -3.25 6.94 3.73
N CYS A 171 -3.97 6.05 3.07
CA CYS A 171 -5.10 5.37 3.66
C CYS A 171 -4.81 3.87 3.81
N GLY A 172 -5.32 3.27 4.88
CA GLY A 172 -5.34 1.83 5.05
C GLY A 172 -6.77 1.41 5.33
N GLY A 173 -7.27 0.41 4.61
CA GLY A 173 -8.64 -0.09 4.77
C GLY A 173 -9.71 0.93 4.37
N CYS A 174 -10.50 0.58 3.37
CA CYS A 174 -11.78 1.23 3.08
C CYS A 174 -12.84 0.16 3.24
N HIS A 175 -13.56 0.18 4.36
CA HIS A 175 -14.62 -0.78 4.59
C HIS A 175 -15.89 -0.31 3.90
N LEU A 176 -16.44 -1.16 3.04
CA LEU A 176 -17.69 -0.95 2.34
C LEU A 176 -18.71 -1.96 2.87
N PRO A 177 -19.51 -1.60 3.89
CA PRO A 177 -20.65 -2.40 4.32
C PRO A 177 -21.77 -2.25 3.30
N ILE A 178 -22.03 -3.33 2.56
CA ILE A 178 -23.03 -3.40 1.51
C ILE A 178 -24.36 -3.87 2.10
N GLU A 179 -25.42 -3.09 1.92
CA GLU A 179 -26.80 -3.47 2.14
C GLU A 179 -27.38 -4.03 0.83
N ALA A 180 -27.46 -5.36 0.73
CA ALA A 180 -27.99 -6.03 -0.45
C ALA A 180 -29.51 -5.85 -0.54
N ASN A 181 -30.03 -5.70 -1.75
CA ASN A 181 -31.41 -5.34 -2.08
C ASN A 181 -31.85 -3.91 -1.69
N ALA A 182 -30.95 -3.08 -1.15
CA ALA A 182 -31.21 -1.65 -1.02
C ALA A 182 -31.03 -0.96 -2.38
N LYS A 183 -32.09 -0.30 -2.87
CA LYS A 183 -32.07 0.40 -4.15
C LYS A 183 -31.41 1.77 -4.00
N SER A 184 -30.45 2.08 -4.85
CA SER A 184 -29.80 3.41 -4.89
C SER A 184 -29.43 3.82 -6.31
N ASP A 185 -29.36 5.11 -6.55
CA ASP A 185 -28.85 5.65 -7.82
C ASP A 185 -27.37 5.27 -7.99
N ARG A 186 -26.97 5.01 -9.24
CA ARG A 186 -25.58 4.78 -9.60
C ARG A 186 -24.87 6.11 -9.80
N HIS A 187 -23.85 6.38 -9.02
CA HIS A 187 -22.94 7.52 -9.21
C HIS A 187 -21.81 7.21 -10.22
N ARG A 188 -22.16 6.62 -11.36
CA ARG A 188 -21.26 6.30 -12.48
C ARG A 188 -21.81 6.89 -13.76
N TYR A 189 -20.96 7.11 -14.76
CA TYR A 189 -21.34 7.75 -16.02
C TYR A 189 -22.48 7.04 -16.76
N GLU A 190 -22.67 5.72 -16.58
CA GLU A 190 -23.76 4.99 -17.23
C GLU A 190 -25.14 5.30 -16.62
N GLY A 191 -25.20 5.95 -15.45
CA GLY A 191 -26.44 6.23 -14.73
C GLY A 191 -27.19 4.97 -14.29
N GLY A 192 -28.50 5.13 -14.03
CA GLY A 192 -29.41 4.07 -13.60
C GLY A 192 -29.35 3.77 -12.10
N GLU A 193 -29.91 2.63 -11.71
CA GLU A 193 -30.03 2.21 -10.31
C GLU A 193 -29.30 0.89 -10.07
N THR A 194 -28.87 0.66 -8.84
CA THR A 194 -28.34 -0.61 -8.34
C THR A 194 -29.17 -1.09 -7.15
N ARG A 195 -29.11 -2.39 -6.84
CA ARG A 195 -29.71 -3.01 -5.65
C ARG A 195 -28.67 -3.43 -4.62
N ASN A 196 -27.61 -2.64 -4.52
CA ASN A 196 -26.56 -2.80 -3.53
C ASN A 196 -26.12 -1.40 -3.12
N PHE A 197 -26.55 -0.98 -1.93
CA PHE A 197 -26.11 0.28 -1.35
C PHE A 197 -24.85 0.02 -0.50
N ALA A 198 -23.84 0.88 -0.61
CA ALA A 198 -22.66 0.80 0.25
C ALA A 198 -22.26 2.20 0.70
N THR A 199 -21.94 2.35 1.98
CA THR A 199 -21.25 3.54 2.48
C THR A 199 -19.74 3.36 2.33
N TYR A 200 -19.01 4.45 2.16
CA TYR A 200 -17.55 4.44 2.05
C TYR A 200 -16.93 4.88 3.38
N ASN A 201 -16.34 3.95 4.13
CA ASN A 201 -15.82 4.20 5.47
C ASN A 201 -14.29 3.98 5.51
N PRO A 202 -13.47 5.04 5.38
CA PRO A 202 -12.03 4.96 5.59
C PRO A 202 -11.74 4.51 7.02
N GLN A 203 -11.00 3.41 7.17
CA GLN A 203 -10.68 2.84 8.49
C GLN A 203 -9.43 3.48 9.09
N VAL A 204 -8.43 3.78 8.27
CA VAL A 204 -7.19 4.44 8.68
C VAL A 204 -6.82 5.52 7.67
N LEU A 205 -6.65 6.75 8.14
CA LEU A 205 -6.05 7.85 7.40
C LEU A 205 -4.81 8.31 8.16
N ARG A 206 -3.68 8.36 7.47
CA ARG A 206 -2.36 8.64 8.02
C ARG A 206 -1.58 9.54 7.09
N GLU A 207 -0.61 10.21 7.67
CA GLU A 207 0.22 11.24 7.02
C GLU A 207 1.70 11.07 7.36
N ASP A 208 1.99 10.18 8.31
CA ASP A 208 3.31 9.72 8.75
C ASP A 208 3.77 8.46 8.00
N ILE A 209 3.07 8.09 6.92
CA ILE A 209 3.48 7.02 6.00
C ILE A 209 3.99 7.68 4.74
N PHE A 210 5.24 7.43 4.40
CA PHE A 210 5.85 7.89 3.17
C PHE A 210 6.47 6.69 2.45
N MET A 211 6.10 6.48 1.19
CA MET A 211 6.57 5.38 0.36
C MET A 211 7.00 5.92 -0.99
N LEU A 212 7.97 5.26 -1.62
CA LEU A 212 8.45 5.58 -2.96
C LEU A 212 8.10 4.46 -3.92
N GLY A 213 7.82 4.84 -5.15
CA GLY A 213 7.67 3.90 -6.25
C GLY A 213 7.79 4.60 -7.59
N TRP A 214 7.59 3.85 -8.65
CA TRP A 214 7.77 4.32 -10.02
C TRP A 214 6.44 4.70 -10.63
N ARG A 215 6.39 5.88 -11.27
CA ARG A 215 5.31 6.27 -12.17
C ARG A 215 5.26 5.34 -13.38
N GLY A 216 4.07 5.15 -13.93
CA GLY A 216 3.91 4.40 -15.17
C GLY A 216 4.68 5.04 -16.33
N PRO A 217 5.04 4.29 -17.39
CA PRO A 217 5.73 4.87 -18.54
C PRO A 217 4.95 5.99 -19.24
N SER A 218 3.61 5.89 -19.26
CA SER A 218 2.72 6.95 -19.77
C SER A 218 2.72 8.22 -18.91
N GLU A 219 3.29 8.14 -17.71
CA GLU A 219 3.39 9.21 -16.72
C GLU A 219 4.84 9.66 -16.51
N GLY A 220 5.72 9.39 -17.48
CA GLY A 220 7.13 9.80 -17.45
C GLY A 220 8.08 8.81 -16.78
N GLY A 221 7.60 7.75 -16.12
CA GLY A 221 8.46 6.67 -15.63
C GLY A 221 9.47 7.08 -14.55
N LYS A 222 9.15 8.09 -13.74
CA LYS A 222 10.03 8.64 -12.68
C LYS A 222 9.66 8.11 -11.30
N MET A 223 10.62 8.11 -10.38
CA MET A 223 10.37 7.85 -8.96
C MET A 223 9.55 8.98 -8.35
N ALA A 224 8.52 8.63 -7.61
CA ALA A 224 7.59 9.56 -6.96
C ALA A 224 7.14 9.00 -5.61
N PRO A 225 6.61 9.84 -4.70
CA PRO A 225 5.86 9.36 -3.56
C PRO A 225 4.66 8.53 -4.00
N VAL A 226 4.39 7.46 -3.28
CA VAL A 226 3.29 6.53 -3.52
C VAL A 226 2.40 6.50 -2.29
N ARG A 227 1.09 6.39 -2.52
CA ARG A 227 0.12 6.13 -1.46
C ARG A 227 -0.77 4.96 -1.82
N SER A 228 -1.41 4.40 -0.81
CA SER A 228 -2.58 3.56 -1.01
C SER A 228 -3.66 4.35 -1.75
N SER A 229 -4.18 3.80 -2.84
CA SER A 229 -5.21 4.44 -3.67
C SER A 229 -6.54 3.71 -3.62
N SER A 230 -6.57 2.50 -3.08
CA SER A 230 -7.77 1.76 -2.71
C SER A 230 -7.35 0.60 -1.82
N ALA A 231 -8.05 0.43 -0.71
CA ALA A 231 -7.77 -0.61 0.27
C ALA A 231 -9.04 -1.37 0.61
N LEU A 232 -9.77 -1.80 -0.43
CA LEU A 232 -11.16 -2.23 -0.28
C LEU A 232 -11.27 -3.46 0.60
N VAL A 233 -12.18 -3.38 1.55
CA VAL A 233 -12.58 -4.48 2.42
C VAL A 233 -14.10 -4.49 2.38
N LEU A 234 -14.72 -5.60 1.98
CA LEU A 234 -16.14 -5.65 1.71
C LEU A 234 -16.86 -6.50 2.75
N SER A 235 -18.00 -6.03 3.20
CA SER A 235 -18.98 -6.84 3.92
C SER A 235 -20.32 -6.74 3.23
N SER A 236 -21.18 -7.74 3.36
CA SER A 236 -22.54 -7.61 2.87
C SER A 236 -23.57 -8.20 3.82
N THR A 237 -24.67 -7.48 3.98
CA THR A 237 -25.85 -7.88 4.75
C THR A 237 -27.04 -7.99 3.79
N ASN A 238 -27.79 -9.10 3.87
CA ASN A 238 -29.00 -9.29 3.06
C ASN A 238 -30.29 -8.85 3.78
N SER A 239 -31.43 -8.94 3.10
CA SER A 239 -32.75 -8.56 3.65
C SER A 239 -33.16 -9.36 4.88
N ASN A 240 -32.63 -10.56 5.07
CA ASN A 240 -32.86 -11.36 6.27
C ASN A 240 -31.99 -10.91 7.44
N ARG A 241 -31.15 -9.88 7.27
CA ARG A 241 -30.11 -9.45 8.23
C ARG A 241 -29.08 -10.52 8.48
N GLU A 242 -28.75 -11.30 7.45
CA GLU A 242 -27.63 -12.23 7.46
C GLU A 242 -26.42 -11.50 6.88
N ARG A 243 -25.31 -11.53 7.63
CA ARG A 243 -24.01 -11.05 7.14
C ARG A 243 -23.42 -12.16 6.26
N ILE A 244 -23.65 -12.07 4.96
CA ILE A 244 -23.33 -13.15 4.01
C ILE A 244 -21.82 -13.36 3.86
N TYR A 245 -21.04 -12.28 3.97
CA TYR A 245 -19.59 -12.29 4.16
C TYR A 245 -19.18 -11.01 4.88
N ILE A 246 -18.05 -11.05 5.58
CA ILE A 246 -17.53 -9.92 6.35
C ILE A 246 -16.07 -9.68 6.01
N GLN A 247 -15.73 -8.39 5.91
CA GLN A 247 -14.36 -7.89 5.79
C GLN A 247 -13.48 -8.65 4.80
N GLN A 248 -14.02 -9.00 3.62
CA GLN A 248 -13.31 -9.71 2.58
C GLN A 248 -12.72 -8.71 1.57
N PRO A 249 -11.38 -8.65 1.42
CA PRO A 249 -10.77 -7.88 0.34
C PRO A 249 -10.96 -8.62 -1.00
N PRO A 250 -11.28 -7.92 -2.11
CA PRO A 250 -11.31 -8.56 -3.42
C PRO A 250 -9.90 -8.87 -3.97
N ILE A 251 -9.85 -9.73 -4.98
CA ILE A 251 -8.67 -10.01 -5.81
C ILE A 251 -8.85 -9.29 -7.15
N SER A 252 -7.84 -8.52 -7.56
CA SER A 252 -7.82 -7.80 -8.84
C SER A 252 -7.80 -8.76 -10.04
N ALA A 253 -8.08 -8.22 -11.23
CA ALA A 253 -8.00 -8.98 -12.48
C ALA A 253 -6.60 -9.54 -12.74
N SER A 254 -5.54 -8.86 -12.30
CA SER A 254 -4.14 -9.29 -12.45
C SER A 254 -3.66 -10.22 -11.32
N GLY A 255 -4.54 -10.62 -10.40
CA GLY A 255 -4.22 -11.57 -9.32
C GLY A 255 -3.68 -10.94 -8.04
N TYR A 256 -3.41 -9.63 -8.02
CA TYR A 256 -3.01 -8.91 -6.80
C TYR A 256 -4.20 -8.66 -5.86
N SER A 257 -3.88 -8.40 -4.59
CA SER A 257 -4.86 -7.91 -3.62
C SER A 257 -5.46 -6.58 -4.08
N SER A 258 -6.69 -6.31 -3.64
CA SER A 258 -7.35 -5.00 -3.78
C SER A 258 -6.68 -3.84 -3.05
N GLN A 259 -5.63 -4.11 -2.26
CA GLN A 259 -4.75 -3.11 -1.67
C GLN A 259 -3.84 -2.52 -2.76
N ALA A 260 -4.33 -1.52 -3.46
CA ALA A 260 -3.64 -0.88 -4.58
C ALA A 260 -2.82 0.33 -4.11
N MET A 261 -1.61 0.46 -4.65
CA MET A 261 -0.71 1.59 -4.43
C MET A 261 -0.58 2.38 -5.73
N ASN A 262 -0.54 3.71 -5.66
CA ASN A 262 -0.35 4.57 -6.83
C ASN A 262 0.59 5.73 -6.49
N PRO A 263 1.53 6.07 -7.37
CA PRO A 263 2.20 7.36 -7.38
C PRO A 263 1.23 8.53 -7.20
N HIS A 264 1.63 9.50 -6.39
CA HIS A 264 0.77 10.60 -5.98
C HIS A 264 1.57 11.88 -5.74
N TYR A 265 1.00 12.98 -6.23
CA TYR A 265 1.44 14.33 -5.95
C TYR A 265 0.51 14.95 -4.89
N PRO A 266 0.93 15.04 -3.61
CA PRO A 266 0.07 15.47 -2.51
C PRO A 266 -0.12 16.98 -2.37
N HIS A 267 0.64 17.79 -3.12
CA HIS A 267 0.62 19.25 -3.01
C HIS A 267 0.97 19.73 -1.59
N THR A 268 2.12 19.29 -1.07
CA THR A 268 2.60 19.67 0.27
C THR A 268 4.04 20.20 0.26
N GLU A 269 4.53 20.60 -0.91
CA GLU A 269 5.95 20.91 -1.19
C GLU A 269 6.46 22.03 -0.31
N ARG A 270 7.69 21.88 0.17
CA ARG A 270 8.38 22.88 0.98
C ARG A 270 9.76 23.17 0.43
N LYS A 271 10.29 24.32 0.81
CA LYS A 271 11.68 24.70 0.53
C LYS A 271 12.65 24.19 1.60
N THR A 272 12.17 24.07 2.84
CA THR A 272 12.99 23.79 4.04
C THR A 272 12.61 22.50 4.74
N GLU A 273 11.31 22.20 4.87
CA GLU A 273 10.82 20.97 5.48
C GLU A 273 10.71 19.86 4.42
N THR A 274 11.86 19.47 3.86
CA THR A 274 11.97 18.44 2.82
C THR A 274 12.47 17.12 3.40
N LYS A 275 12.43 16.06 2.60
CA LYS A 275 13.20 14.85 2.89
C LYS A 275 14.70 15.17 2.96
N THR A 276 15.40 14.41 3.78
CA THR A 276 16.84 14.46 4.01
C THR A 276 17.45 13.10 3.65
N CYS A 277 18.78 13.01 3.59
CA CYS A 277 19.45 11.77 3.17
C CYS A 277 19.01 10.55 4.00
N SER A 278 18.85 10.71 5.32
CA SER A 278 18.44 9.64 6.23
C SER A 278 16.94 9.35 6.21
N ASP A 279 16.12 10.11 5.47
CA ASP A 279 14.72 9.73 5.25
C ASP A 279 14.62 8.64 4.14
N CYS A 280 15.65 8.47 3.30
CA CYS A 280 15.67 7.49 2.18
C CYS A 280 16.88 6.54 2.18
N HIS A 281 17.96 6.85 2.91
CA HIS A 281 19.18 6.05 2.99
C HIS A 281 19.52 5.71 4.44
N LEU A 282 20.27 4.63 4.65
CA LEU A 282 20.72 4.21 5.98
C LEU A 282 21.47 5.34 6.68
N ALA A 283 21.02 5.67 7.89
CA ALA A 283 21.68 6.63 8.75
C ALA A 283 22.99 6.03 9.25
N LYS A 284 23.99 6.89 9.49
CA LYS A 284 25.27 6.46 10.06
C LYS A 284 25.08 5.91 11.47
N GLU A 285 24.10 6.45 12.18
CA GLU A 285 23.69 6.10 13.53
C GLU A 285 22.95 4.75 13.58
N GLY A 286 22.49 4.24 12.44
CA GLY A 286 21.82 2.93 12.34
C GLY A 286 20.40 2.88 12.94
N ASP A 287 19.75 4.03 13.12
CA ASP A 287 18.49 4.19 13.86
C ASP A 287 17.24 4.35 12.96
N ASN A 288 17.38 4.18 11.63
CA ASN A 288 16.31 4.48 10.67
C ASN A 288 15.87 3.31 9.78
N ASN A 289 16.23 2.06 10.11
CA ASN A 289 15.91 0.88 9.30
C ASN A 289 14.40 0.74 9.01
N ALA A 290 13.54 0.99 10.01
CA ALA A 290 12.10 0.94 9.83
C ALA A 290 11.58 2.06 8.91
N ILE A 291 12.15 3.27 9.00
CA ILE A 291 11.78 4.39 8.13
C ILE A 291 12.12 4.06 6.67
N ILE A 292 13.29 3.47 6.44
CA ILE A 292 13.71 3.05 5.09
C ILE A 292 12.87 1.89 4.58
N ALA A 293 12.60 0.88 5.41
CA ALA A 293 11.74 -0.24 5.02
C ALA A 293 10.34 0.23 4.62
N GLN A 294 9.78 1.22 5.33
CA GLN A 294 8.52 1.87 4.93
C GLN A 294 8.70 2.66 3.62
N THR A 295 9.75 3.50 3.54
CA THR A 295 10.01 4.38 2.39
C THR A 295 10.25 3.60 1.10
N LEU A 296 10.88 2.42 1.17
CA LEU A 296 11.10 1.53 0.03
C LEU A 296 9.94 0.55 -0.22
N GLY A 297 8.86 0.61 0.57
CA GLY A 297 7.69 -0.24 0.40
C GLY A 297 7.88 -1.71 0.82
N TYR A 298 8.94 -2.05 1.55
CA TYR A 298 9.17 -3.40 2.07
C TYR A 298 8.21 -3.78 3.21
N GLY A 299 7.54 -2.78 3.79
CA GLY A 299 6.56 -2.96 4.84
C GLY A 299 7.20 -3.02 6.22
N THR A 300 6.46 -2.52 7.21
CA THR A 300 6.91 -2.42 8.61
C THR A 300 5.83 -2.87 9.59
N GLN A 301 4.74 -3.45 9.09
CA GLN A 301 3.52 -3.73 9.86
C GLN A 301 2.96 -2.49 10.58
N PHE A 302 3.21 -1.30 10.02
CA PHE A 302 2.81 -0.03 10.63
C PHE A 302 1.29 0.14 10.73
N ILE A 303 0.55 -0.45 9.79
CA ILE A 303 -0.90 -0.57 9.85
C ILE A 303 -1.23 -2.06 9.94
N ASN A 304 -1.90 -2.45 11.03
CA ASN A 304 -2.48 -3.77 11.23
C ASN A 304 -3.98 -3.63 11.47
N PHE A 305 -4.78 -4.37 10.72
CA PHE A 305 -6.24 -4.42 10.91
C PHE A 305 -6.59 -5.62 11.78
N ALA A 306 -7.18 -5.35 12.95
CA ALA A 306 -8.00 -6.35 13.62
C ALA A 306 -9.35 -6.37 12.89
N GLY A 307 -9.71 -7.51 12.30
CA GLY A 307 -11.07 -7.73 11.80
C GLY A 307 -12.07 -7.80 12.95
N LEU A 308 -13.34 -8.09 12.63
CA LEU A 308 -14.42 -8.33 13.57
C LEU A 308 -14.03 -9.43 14.58
N ASN A 309 -13.27 -10.41 14.10
CA ASN A 309 -12.80 -11.53 14.91
C ASN A 309 -11.28 -11.54 15.03
N ALA A 310 -10.79 -11.79 16.24
CA ALA A 310 -9.45 -12.32 16.46
C ALA A 310 -9.48 -13.85 16.35
N TRP A 311 -8.48 -14.41 15.68
CA TRP A 311 -8.36 -15.85 15.44
C TRP A 311 -7.30 -16.44 16.36
N VAL A 312 -7.68 -17.44 17.14
CA VAL A 312 -6.84 -18.01 18.19
C VAL A 312 -6.74 -19.52 18.01
N GLY A 313 -5.50 -20.02 17.93
CA GLY A 313 -5.20 -21.44 18.10
C GLY A 313 -5.21 -21.80 19.58
N THR A 314 -5.82 -22.93 19.92
CA THR A 314 -5.98 -23.42 21.29
C THR A 314 -5.53 -24.89 21.37
N GLU A 315 -5.42 -25.43 22.58
CA GLU A 315 -5.17 -26.87 22.79
C GLU A 315 -6.27 -27.79 22.23
N LYS A 316 -7.43 -27.22 21.86
CA LYS A 316 -8.64 -27.95 21.44
C LYS A 316 -9.12 -27.53 20.05
N GLY A 317 -8.24 -26.96 19.22
CA GLY A 317 -8.57 -26.48 17.87
C GLY A 317 -8.54 -24.96 17.78
N VAL A 318 -9.43 -24.37 16.98
CA VAL A 318 -9.44 -22.93 16.68
C VAL A 318 -10.66 -22.23 17.23
N THR A 319 -10.48 -20.97 17.62
CA THR A 319 -11.57 -20.10 18.11
C THR A 319 -11.51 -18.74 17.42
N ALA A 320 -12.64 -18.29 16.90
CA ALA A 320 -12.88 -16.91 16.51
C ALA A 320 -13.51 -16.17 17.69
N ILE A 321 -12.93 -15.05 18.09
CA ILE A 321 -13.42 -14.22 19.20
C ILE A 321 -13.81 -12.86 18.63
N GLU A 322 -15.05 -12.42 18.84
CA GLU A 322 -15.50 -11.10 18.39
C GLU A 322 -14.80 -10.01 19.21
N VAL A 323 -14.03 -9.15 18.54
CA VAL A 323 -13.18 -8.12 19.17
C VAL A 323 -13.55 -6.70 18.78
N THR A 324 -14.41 -6.49 17.78
CA THR A 324 -14.92 -5.16 17.41
C THR A 324 -16.44 -5.11 17.44
N GLU A 325 -16.98 -3.90 17.52
CA GLU A 325 -18.37 -3.67 17.14
C GLU A 325 -18.56 -3.93 15.65
N TRP A 326 -19.80 -4.27 15.26
CA TRP A 326 -20.15 -4.46 13.86
C TRP A 326 -20.40 -3.15 13.13
N ASP A 327 -21.12 -2.24 13.77
CA ASP A 327 -21.53 -0.97 13.18
C ASP A 327 -20.34 -0.03 12.99
N GLU A 328 -20.46 0.92 12.06
CA GLU A 328 -19.40 1.90 11.81
C GLU A 328 -19.50 3.08 12.79
N PRO A 329 -18.36 3.55 13.35
CA PRO A 329 -17.01 3.03 13.15
C PRO A 329 -16.79 1.67 13.85
N GLN A 330 -16.13 0.71 13.19
CA GLN A 330 -15.82 -0.62 13.77
C GLN A 330 -14.78 -0.53 14.90
N ALA A 331 -15.24 -0.10 16.08
CA ALA A 331 -14.39 0.12 17.23
C ALA A 331 -14.03 -1.20 17.93
N VAL A 332 -12.75 -1.39 18.27
CA VAL A 332 -12.31 -2.51 19.12
C VAL A 332 -12.99 -2.39 20.49
N ILE A 333 -13.56 -3.48 20.98
CA ILE A 333 -14.25 -3.55 22.27
C ILE A 333 -13.26 -3.25 23.40
N GLY A 334 -13.60 -2.30 24.27
CA GLY A 334 -12.76 -1.79 25.35
C GLY A 334 -11.82 -0.65 24.94
N SER A 335 -11.75 -0.28 23.65
CA SER A 335 -10.82 0.74 23.17
C SER A 335 -11.25 2.17 23.49
N TYR A 336 -10.30 3.11 23.32
CA TYR A 336 -10.58 4.55 23.37
C TYR A 336 -11.68 4.94 22.38
N LEU A 337 -11.64 4.42 21.14
CA LEU A 337 -12.66 4.73 20.14
C LEU A 337 -14.05 4.24 20.58
N GLN A 338 -14.16 3.03 21.13
CA GLN A 338 -15.44 2.49 21.60
C GLN A 338 -16.03 3.33 22.74
N ARG A 339 -15.19 3.84 23.65
CA ARG A 339 -15.64 4.73 24.74
C ARG A 339 -16.42 5.95 24.23
N TYR A 340 -16.03 6.52 23.09
CA TYR A 340 -16.67 7.71 22.54
C TYR A 340 -17.76 7.39 21.51
N ALA A 341 -17.55 6.38 20.66
CA ALA A 341 -18.52 5.99 19.64
C ALA A 341 -19.72 5.21 20.24
N TYR A 342 -19.48 4.40 21.28
CA TYR A 342 -20.48 3.50 21.89
C TYR A 342 -20.43 3.55 23.43
N PRO A 343 -20.67 4.72 24.06
CA PRO A 343 -20.44 4.92 25.50
C PRO A 343 -21.24 3.97 26.40
N LYS A 344 -22.46 3.59 25.99
CA LYS A 344 -23.28 2.60 26.69
C LYS A 344 -22.64 1.21 26.68
N TRP A 345 -22.31 0.68 25.50
CA TRP A 345 -21.72 -0.66 25.35
C TRP A 345 -20.34 -0.76 25.99
N TYR A 346 -19.57 0.33 25.96
CA TYR A 346 -18.32 0.45 26.70
C TYR A 346 -18.52 0.31 28.22
N ALA A 347 -19.49 1.04 28.80
CA ALA A 347 -19.80 0.94 30.23
C ALA A 347 -20.27 -0.48 30.62
N GLU A 348 -21.07 -1.12 29.77
CA GLU A 348 -21.49 -2.51 29.97
C GLU A 348 -20.31 -3.49 29.91
N HIS A 349 -19.36 -3.29 28.99
CA HIS A 349 -18.14 -4.11 28.92
C HIS A 349 -17.28 -3.95 30.17
N LEU A 350 -17.17 -2.73 30.72
CA LEU A 350 -16.51 -2.50 32.02
C LEU A 350 -17.24 -3.19 33.18
N ALA A 351 -18.57 -3.12 33.21
CA ALA A 351 -19.39 -3.78 34.22
C ALA A 351 -19.26 -5.32 34.20
N ARG A 352 -18.95 -5.89 33.03
CA ARG A 352 -18.63 -7.32 32.84
C ARG A 352 -17.15 -7.66 33.05
N GLY A 353 -16.39 -6.82 33.77
CA GLY A 353 -14.98 -7.10 34.05
C GLY A 353 -14.07 -7.12 32.82
N ARG A 354 -14.48 -6.48 31.72
CA ARG A 354 -13.77 -6.46 30.42
C ARG A 354 -13.71 -7.82 29.71
N GLU A 355 -14.64 -8.72 29.99
CA GLU A 355 -14.73 -10.00 29.28
C GLU A 355 -15.46 -9.86 27.94
N LEU A 356 -14.88 -10.45 26.88
CA LEU A 356 -15.52 -10.58 25.57
C LEU A 356 -16.56 -11.70 25.61
N GLN A 357 -17.70 -11.50 24.94
CA GLN A 357 -18.91 -12.31 25.17
C GLN A 357 -19.24 -13.28 24.02
N ARG A 358 -18.65 -13.10 22.84
CA ARG A 358 -18.99 -13.87 21.65
C ARG A 358 -17.76 -14.55 21.09
N SER A 359 -17.87 -15.85 20.93
CA SER A 359 -16.86 -16.68 20.27
C SER A 359 -17.50 -17.82 19.52
N SER A 360 -16.87 -18.27 18.45
CA SER A 360 -17.21 -19.50 17.75
C SER A 360 -15.98 -20.38 17.66
N ALA A 361 -16.07 -21.61 18.15
CA ALA A 361 -14.97 -22.56 18.18
C ALA A 361 -15.23 -23.76 17.26
N LEU A 362 -14.17 -24.31 16.69
CA LEU A 362 -14.19 -25.58 16.00
C LEU A 362 -13.18 -26.51 16.66
N GLY A 363 -13.67 -27.67 17.11
CA GLY A 363 -12.85 -28.70 17.72
C GLY A 363 -11.80 -29.26 16.76
N GLY A 364 -10.61 -29.50 17.29
CA GLY A 364 -9.47 -30.09 16.61
C GLY A 364 -8.35 -30.46 17.59
N ASP A 365 -7.22 -30.88 17.06
CA ASP A 365 -5.97 -31.00 17.82
C ASP A 365 -5.46 -29.60 18.22
N ALA A 366 -4.39 -29.56 19.03
CA ALA A 366 -3.75 -28.32 19.42
C ALA A 366 -3.29 -27.52 18.18
N ALA A 367 -3.84 -26.32 18.01
CA ALA A 367 -3.52 -25.42 16.91
C ALA A 367 -2.39 -24.47 17.31
N GLY A 368 -1.19 -24.69 16.75
CA GLY A 368 0.02 -23.92 17.12
C GLY A 368 0.09 -22.53 16.48
N CYS A 369 -0.33 -22.43 15.20
CA CYS A 369 -0.46 -21.16 14.50
C CYS A 369 -1.73 -21.14 13.66
N VAL A 370 -2.30 -19.95 13.49
CA VAL A 370 -3.41 -19.69 12.58
C VAL A 370 -3.13 -18.45 11.73
N GLN A 371 -3.58 -18.45 10.47
CA GLN A 371 -3.58 -17.28 9.61
C GLN A 371 -4.86 -17.22 8.78
N LEU A 372 -5.52 -16.06 8.76
CA LEU A 372 -6.64 -15.80 7.87
C LEU A 372 -6.13 -15.19 6.56
N ARG A 373 -6.60 -15.70 5.42
CA ARG A 373 -6.47 -15.04 4.10
C ARG A 373 -7.82 -15.08 3.40
N GLY A 374 -8.42 -13.91 3.21
CA GLY A 374 -9.75 -13.79 2.61
C GLY A 374 -10.79 -14.59 3.42
N GLU A 375 -11.43 -15.56 2.78
CA GLU A 375 -12.46 -16.40 3.40
C GLU A 375 -11.89 -17.62 4.17
N TYR A 376 -10.60 -17.94 4.02
CA TYR A 376 -10.02 -19.17 4.56
C TYR A 376 -9.10 -18.92 5.75
N LEU A 377 -9.34 -19.66 6.84
CA LEU A 377 -8.46 -19.76 8.00
C LEU A 377 -7.56 -20.99 7.87
N PHE A 378 -6.25 -20.78 7.81
CA PHE A 378 -5.23 -21.80 7.80
C PHE A 378 -4.81 -22.10 9.23
N SER A 379 -4.80 -23.38 9.63
CA SER A 379 -4.52 -23.84 10.98
C SER A 379 -3.52 -25.01 10.95
N ALA A 380 -2.44 -24.92 11.72
CA ALA A 380 -1.50 -26.02 11.93
C ALA A 380 -1.87 -26.77 13.22
N GLU A 381 -2.45 -27.97 13.09
CA GLU A 381 -3.13 -28.71 14.16
C GLU A 381 -2.38 -29.99 14.57
N GLY A 382 -1.08 -29.92 14.86
CA GLY A 382 -0.32 -31.05 15.37
C GLY A 382 -0.44 -32.30 14.48
N LYS A 383 -0.87 -33.42 15.06
CA LYS A 383 -1.03 -34.71 14.35
C LYS A 383 -2.11 -34.70 13.27
N SER A 384 -3.04 -33.75 13.33
CA SER A 384 -4.05 -33.52 12.29
C SER A 384 -3.46 -32.82 11.07
N GLY A 385 -2.24 -32.27 11.15
CA GLY A 385 -1.55 -31.59 10.06
C GLY A 385 -2.09 -30.19 9.78
N LEU A 386 -2.04 -29.75 8.53
CA LEU A 386 -2.67 -28.51 8.09
C LEU A 386 -4.17 -28.73 7.90
N ARG A 387 -4.98 -27.84 8.46
CA ARG A 387 -6.42 -27.74 8.20
C ARG A 387 -6.75 -26.33 7.72
N VAL A 388 -7.44 -26.23 6.58
CA VAL A 388 -7.94 -24.93 6.07
C VAL A 388 -9.46 -24.90 6.19
N LEU A 389 -9.98 -23.89 6.85
CA LEU A 389 -11.40 -23.75 7.21
C LEU A 389 -12.01 -22.57 6.45
N ASP A 390 -13.19 -22.77 5.88
CA ASP A 390 -14.03 -21.68 5.41
C ASP A 390 -14.63 -20.94 6.63
N ALA A 391 -14.32 -19.65 6.71
CA ALA A 391 -14.72 -18.73 7.75
C ALA A 391 -15.73 -17.66 7.25
N ALA A 392 -16.21 -17.72 6.01
CA ALA A 392 -17.16 -16.75 5.46
C ALA A 392 -18.45 -16.67 6.29
N GLY A 393 -18.88 -17.81 6.84
CA GLY A 393 -20.08 -17.93 7.66
C GLY A 393 -19.96 -17.38 9.08
N ILE A 394 -18.81 -16.84 9.49
CA ILE A 394 -18.52 -16.57 10.92
C ILE A 394 -19.52 -15.62 11.58
N ALA A 395 -20.02 -14.63 10.83
CA ALA A 395 -21.02 -13.68 11.31
C ALA A 395 -22.41 -13.90 10.68
N ASN A 396 -22.59 -14.96 9.89
CA ASN A 396 -23.84 -15.26 9.21
C ASN A 396 -24.80 -16.00 10.16
N LYS A 397 -25.87 -15.36 10.63
CA LYS A 397 -26.85 -16.00 11.53
C LYS A 397 -27.61 -17.18 10.90
N GLY A 398 -27.68 -17.28 9.57
CA GLY A 398 -28.35 -18.36 8.86
C GLY A 398 -27.55 -19.66 8.81
N ILE A 399 -26.30 -19.67 9.29
CA ILE A 399 -25.42 -20.84 9.28
C ILE A 399 -25.17 -21.28 10.73
N SER A 400 -25.48 -22.53 11.07
CA SER A 400 -25.26 -23.06 12.43
C SER A 400 -23.78 -23.32 12.72
N GLN A 401 -23.08 -23.99 11.80
CA GLN A 401 -21.65 -24.24 11.90
C GLN A 401 -20.87 -23.10 11.26
N LYS A 402 -20.33 -22.21 12.10
CA LYS A 402 -19.67 -20.98 11.66
C LYS A 402 -18.31 -21.16 10.98
N LEU A 403 -17.62 -22.26 11.30
CA LEU A 403 -16.31 -22.63 10.74
C LEU A 403 -16.44 -23.99 10.06
N ILE A 404 -16.19 -24.03 8.76
CA ILE A 404 -16.56 -25.17 7.91
C ILE A 404 -15.29 -25.79 7.34
N SER A 405 -15.06 -27.08 7.60
CA SER A 405 -13.93 -27.83 7.02
C SER A 405 -14.29 -28.60 5.76
N ALA A 406 -15.57 -28.95 5.57
CA ALA A 406 -16.10 -29.57 4.37
C ALA A 406 -17.60 -29.23 4.30
N PRO A 407 -18.05 -28.37 3.37
CA PRO A 407 -19.44 -27.90 3.34
C PRO A 407 -20.47 -28.99 3.03
N PHE A 408 -20.05 -30.08 2.37
CA PHE A 408 -20.91 -31.21 2.02
C PHE A 408 -20.39 -32.53 2.62
N SER A 409 -19.17 -32.92 2.25
CA SER A 409 -18.52 -34.15 2.67
C SER A 409 -17.03 -34.12 2.30
N PRO A 410 -16.14 -34.79 3.08
CA PRO A 410 -14.74 -34.99 2.71
C PRO A 410 -14.52 -35.64 1.33
N LEU A 411 -15.53 -36.34 0.80
CA LEU A 411 -15.45 -36.93 -0.55
C LEU A 411 -15.59 -35.91 -1.68
N GLY A 412 -16.21 -34.75 -1.41
CA GLY A 412 -16.42 -33.68 -2.39
C GLY A 412 -15.58 -32.42 -2.14
N HIS A 413 -14.94 -32.32 -0.98
CA HIS A 413 -14.09 -31.20 -0.57
C HIS A 413 -13.22 -31.66 0.59
N ASN A 414 -11.90 -31.60 0.45
CA ASN A 414 -10.96 -31.90 1.53
C ASN A 414 -9.74 -30.97 1.50
N THR A 415 -9.77 -30.00 2.38
CA THR A 415 -8.71 -29.00 2.57
C THR A 415 -7.79 -29.33 3.75
N GLN A 416 -7.80 -30.59 4.20
CA GLN A 416 -6.86 -31.07 5.22
C GLN A 416 -5.69 -31.81 4.58
N VAL A 417 -4.47 -31.42 4.96
CA VAL A 417 -3.24 -32.10 4.57
C VAL A 417 -2.60 -32.69 5.82
N LYS A 418 -2.68 -34.02 5.96
CA LYS A 418 -2.07 -34.74 7.09
C LYS A 418 -0.56 -34.55 7.08
N THR A 419 0.02 -34.31 8.26
CA THR A 419 1.47 -34.35 8.56
C THR A 419 1.70 -35.05 9.90
N ALA A 420 2.95 -35.39 10.22
CA ALA A 420 3.27 -36.12 11.44
C ALA A 420 2.97 -35.30 12.71
N ASN A 421 3.36 -34.02 12.73
CA ASN A 421 3.07 -33.08 13.81
C ASN A 421 3.27 -31.60 13.36
N ALA A 422 2.29 -31.03 12.65
CA ALA A 422 2.31 -29.63 12.21
C ALA A 422 2.35 -28.67 13.41
N THR A 423 3.31 -27.74 13.40
CA THR A 423 3.52 -26.80 14.51
C THR A 423 3.11 -25.37 14.17
N CYS A 424 3.29 -24.94 12.92
CA CYS A 424 2.94 -23.60 12.49
C CYS A 424 2.65 -23.54 10.99
N VAL A 425 1.90 -22.52 10.56
CA VAL A 425 1.64 -22.20 9.15
C VAL A 425 1.89 -20.72 8.90
N ALA A 426 2.55 -20.40 7.79
CA ALA A 426 2.67 -19.05 7.29
C ALA A 426 2.37 -18.98 5.79
N LEU A 427 1.76 -17.88 5.39
CA LEU A 427 1.50 -17.47 4.03
C LEU A 427 2.40 -16.27 3.71
N ALA A 428 2.86 -16.15 2.47
CA ALA A 428 3.65 -14.99 2.04
C ALA A 428 2.88 -13.65 2.19
N THR A 429 1.55 -13.71 2.28
CA THR A 429 0.68 -12.57 2.58
C THR A 429 -0.65 -13.06 3.18
N THR A 430 -1.24 -12.29 4.09
CA THR A 430 -2.61 -12.53 4.58
C THR A 430 -3.67 -11.84 3.70
N GLN A 431 -3.23 -11.03 2.74
CA GLN A 431 -4.12 -10.47 1.72
C GLN A 431 -4.45 -11.52 0.66
N PRO A 432 -5.70 -11.55 0.16
CA PRO A 432 -6.07 -12.50 -0.89
C PRO A 432 -5.37 -12.13 -2.21
N VAL A 433 -4.79 -13.15 -2.85
CA VAL A 433 -4.07 -13.06 -4.12
C VAL A 433 -4.36 -14.33 -4.93
N HIS A 434 -4.19 -14.26 -6.25
CA HIS A 434 -4.34 -15.40 -7.15
C HIS A 434 -3.27 -15.32 -8.27
N PRO A 435 -2.04 -15.80 -8.00
CA PRO A 435 -0.92 -15.69 -8.94
C PRO A 435 -1.18 -16.21 -10.37
N PRO A 436 -1.95 -17.31 -10.59
CA PRO A 436 -2.34 -17.74 -11.93
C PRO A 436 -3.05 -16.70 -12.82
N ARG A 437 -3.66 -15.65 -12.24
CA ARG A 437 -4.23 -14.54 -13.03
C ARG A 437 -3.16 -13.60 -13.58
N ASN A 438 -1.92 -13.68 -13.10
CA ASN A 438 -0.80 -12.84 -13.49
C ASN A 438 0.04 -13.47 -14.61
N GLU A 439 -0.60 -13.93 -15.67
CA GLU A 439 0.05 -14.62 -16.77
C GLU A 439 -0.36 -14.05 -18.13
N GLY A 440 0.43 -14.39 -19.15
CA GLY A 440 0.18 -13.98 -20.53
C GLY A 440 0.55 -12.54 -20.86
N ASP A 441 0.43 -12.23 -22.15
CA ASP A 441 0.87 -10.96 -22.73
C ASP A 441 0.07 -9.77 -22.23
N LEU A 442 -1.24 -9.95 -21.97
CA LEU A 442 -2.07 -8.88 -21.43
C LEU A 442 -1.56 -8.42 -20.06
N MET A 443 -1.27 -9.35 -19.14
CA MET A 443 -0.81 -8.97 -17.80
C MET A 443 0.65 -8.53 -17.78
N ARG A 444 1.55 -9.31 -18.37
CA ARG A 444 3.00 -9.08 -18.21
C ARG A 444 3.61 -8.10 -19.22
N LYS A 445 2.97 -7.90 -20.39
CA LYS A 445 3.47 -6.96 -21.43
C LYS A 445 2.60 -5.71 -21.54
N ALA A 446 1.28 -5.85 -21.63
CA ALA A 446 0.40 -4.69 -21.79
C ALA A 446 0.19 -3.93 -20.47
N ASN A 447 -0.13 -4.64 -19.39
CA ASN A 447 -0.31 -4.03 -18.06
C ASN A 447 1.00 -3.84 -17.28
N LEU A 448 2.11 -4.41 -17.79
CA LEU A 448 3.44 -4.34 -17.16
C LEU A 448 3.49 -4.88 -15.72
N GLU A 449 2.61 -5.83 -15.41
CA GLU A 449 2.56 -6.45 -14.09
C GLU A 449 3.83 -7.26 -13.84
N GLN A 450 4.39 -7.12 -12.64
CA GLN A 450 5.52 -7.95 -12.22
C GLN A 450 5.06 -9.39 -11.98
N PRO A 451 5.89 -10.40 -12.29
CA PRO A 451 5.56 -11.78 -11.95
C PRO A 451 5.54 -11.96 -10.43
N PHE A 452 4.57 -12.72 -9.94
CA PHE A 452 4.56 -13.17 -8.54
C PHE A 452 5.78 -14.05 -8.26
N LEU A 453 6.35 -13.90 -7.06
CA LEU A 453 7.30 -14.89 -6.55
C LEU A 453 6.58 -16.24 -6.36
N PRO A 454 7.20 -17.39 -6.69
CA PRO A 454 6.55 -18.70 -6.60
C PRO A 454 5.96 -19.02 -5.22
N ILE A 455 6.56 -18.53 -4.14
CA ILE A 455 6.10 -18.72 -2.75
C ILE A 455 4.64 -18.28 -2.51
N TYR A 456 4.11 -17.33 -3.29
CA TYR A 456 2.73 -16.84 -3.11
C TYR A 456 1.64 -17.90 -3.43
N ASN A 457 2.01 -18.97 -4.13
CA ASN A 457 1.13 -20.11 -4.44
C ASN A 457 0.95 -21.07 -3.27
N PHE A 458 1.77 -20.96 -2.21
CA PHE A 458 1.89 -21.98 -1.20
C PHE A 458 1.50 -21.49 0.20
N ALA A 459 0.87 -22.38 0.97
CA ALA A 459 1.00 -22.37 2.41
C ALA A 459 2.29 -23.08 2.81
N VAL A 460 3.07 -22.47 3.70
CA VAL A 460 4.33 -23.00 4.20
C VAL A 460 4.12 -23.43 5.65
N ILE A 461 4.35 -24.72 5.92
CA ILE A 461 4.02 -25.37 7.19
C ILE A 461 5.31 -25.89 7.81
N THR A 462 5.52 -25.60 9.08
CA THR A 462 6.54 -26.32 9.88
C THR A 462 5.91 -27.52 10.53
N ASP A 463 6.63 -28.63 10.52
CA ASP A 463 6.31 -29.88 11.18
C ASP A 463 7.50 -30.30 12.05
N SER A 464 7.26 -30.66 13.31
CA SER A 464 8.34 -30.95 14.24
C SER A 464 9.11 -32.23 13.91
N VAL A 465 8.56 -33.10 13.05
CA VAL A 465 9.17 -34.37 12.63
C VAL A 465 9.59 -34.29 11.16
N GLU A 466 8.68 -33.86 10.29
CA GLU A 466 8.87 -33.84 8.84
C GLU A 466 9.64 -32.61 8.33
N GLY A 467 9.88 -31.59 9.16
CA GLY A 467 10.59 -30.36 8.80
C GLY A 467 9.68 -29.34 8.12
N LEU A 468 9.92 -29.01 6.86
CA LEU A 468 9.13 -28.04 6.10
C LEU A 468 8.19 -28.76 5.12
N VAL A 469 6.92 -28.39 5.12
CA VAL A 469 5.92 -28.89 4.17
C VAL A 469 5.31 -27.71 3.42
N LEU A 470 5.21 -27.81 2.10
CA LEU A 470 4.55 -26.82 1.25
C LEU A 470 3.28 -27.43 0.66
N VAL A 471 2.21 -26.64 0.61
CA VAL A 471 0.90 -27.03 0.06
C VAL A 471 0.48 -25.96 -0.93
N ASP A 472 0.18 -26.32 -2.18
CA ASP A 472 -0.42 -25.41 -3.15
C ASP A 472 -1.85 -25.08 -2.72
N ILE A 473 -2.19 -23.80 -2.68
CA ILE A 473 -3.47 -23.28 -2.18
C ILE A 473 -4.26 -22.50 -3.24
N ASN A 474 -3.87 -22.56 -4.52
CA ASN A 474 -4.50 -21.78 -5.58
C ASN A 474 -5.95 -22.21 -5.88
N THR A 475 -6.31 -23.47 -5.62
CA THR A 475 -7.69 -23.95 -5.79
C THR A 475 -8.68 -23.19 -4.90
N LEU A 476 -8.20 -22.63 -3.79
CA LEU A 476 -9.02 -21.82 -2.89
C LEU A 476 -9.38 -20.44 -3.49
N ALA A 477 -8.79 -20.03 -4.61
CA ALA A 477 -9.00 -18.71 -5.21
C ALA A 477 -9.49 -18.75 -6.68
N ASP A 478 -9.67 -19.94 -7.26
CA ASP A 478 -10.04 -20.10 -8.66
C ASP A 478 -11.57 -20.07 -8.91
N GLY A 479 -12.37 -20.18 -7.84
CA GLY A 479 -13.84 -20.19 -7.89
C GLY A 479 -14.46 -21.57 -8.18
N GLU A 480 -13.65 -22.64 -8.20
CA GLU A 480 -14.07 -24.02 -8.47
C GLU A 480 -14.04 -24.88 -7.20
N PHE A 481 -15.06 -24.79 -6.36
CA PHE A 481 -15.06 -25.49 -5.06
C PHE A 481 -14.93 -27.02 -5.14
N ARG A 482 -15.22 -27.63 -6.30
CA ARG A 482 -15.16 -29.10 -6.47
C ARG A 482 -13.74 -29.62 -6.61
N ASN A 483 -12.75 -28.76 -6.83
CA ASN A 483 -11.35 -29.18 -6.97
C ASN A 483 -10.53 -28.97 -5.68
N ASN A 484 -11.16 -28.53 -4.59
CA ASN A 484 -10.53 -28.26 -3.30
C ASN A 484 -10.11 -29.55 -2.57
N PHE A 485 -9.09 -30.18 -3.11
CA PHE A 485 -8.41 -31.36 -2.59
C PHE A 485 -6.94 -31.03 -2.43
N LEU A 486 -6.60 -30.38 -1.32
CA LEU A 486 -5.24 -29.91 -1.06
C LEU A 486 -4.29 -31.10 -0.93
N LYS A 487 -3.11 -30.97 -1.53
CA LYS A 487 -2.06 -31.99 -1.51
C LYS A 487 -0.74 -31.36 -1.12
N ARG A 488 0.11 -32.18 -0.52
CA ARG A 488 1.51 -31.80 -0.31
C ARG A 488 2.16 -31.57 -1.67
N PHE A 489 2.85 -30.44 -1.80
CA PHE A 489 3.70 -30.14 -2.93
C PHE A 489 5.12 -30.63 -2.66
N VAL A 490 5.69 -30.26 -1.50
CA VAL A 490 7.03 -30.64 -1.05
C VAL A 490 7.01 -30.99 0.44
N THR A 491 7.86 -31.93 0.84
CA THR A 491 8.24 -32.21 2.22
C THR A 491 9.77 -32.25 2.27
N TRP A 492 10.37 -31.43 3.12
CA TRP A 492 11.81 -31.14 3.07
C TRP A 492 12.41 -31.03 4.48
N ASN A 493 13.38 -31.88 4.77
CA ASN A 493 14.16 -31.85 6.01
C ASN A 493 15.56 -32.45 5.78
N PRO A 494 16.44 -31.74 5.05
CA PRO A 494 17.75 -32.26 4.70
C PRO A 494 18.57 -32.49 5.98
N GLU A 495 19.12 -33.69 6.11
CA GLU A 495 19.99 -34.07 7.24
C GLU A 495 19.34 -33.83 8.62
N GLY A 496 18.00 -33.73 8.69
CA GLY A 496 17.30 -33.42 9.94
C GLY A 496 17.46 -31.99 10.45
N LYS A 497 17.96 -31.04 9.64
CA LYS A 497 18.22 -29.64 10.06
C LYS A 497 16.99 -28.89 10.56
N LEU A 498 15.80 -29.32 10.14
CA LEU A 498 14.51 -28.76 10.56
C LEU A 498 13.78 -29.65 11.59
N ALA A 499 14.42 -30.68 12.14
CA ALA A 499 13.85 -31.45 13.23
C ALA A 499 13.52 -30.52 14.42
N GLY A 500 12.31 -30.68 14.98
CA GLY A 500 11.81 -29.82 16.04
C GLY A 500 11.40 -28.42 15.57
N ALA A 501 11.16 -28.20 14.27
CA ALA A 501 10.61 -26.94 13.77
C ALA A 501 9.28 -26.62 14.47
N ARG A 502 9.19 -25.40 15.03
CA ARG A 502 8.08 -24.98 15.90
C ARG A 502 7.37 -23.70 15.45
N TYR A 503 8.04 -22.88 14.64
CA TYR A 503 7.51 -21.61 14.16
C TYR A 503 8.19 -21.22 12.85
N LEU A 504 7.49 -20.47 12.01
CA LEU A 504 8.12 -19.81 10.87
C LEU A 504 7.56 -18.40 10.64
N THR A 505 8.36 -17.56 9.99
CA THR A 505 7.90 -16.31 9.36
C THR A 505 8.52 -16.18 7.97
N ILE A 506 7.85 -15.46 7.09
CA ILE A 506 8.29 -15.25 5.69
C ILE A 506 8.69 -13.78 5.52
N ALA A 507 9.83 -13.54 4.85
CA ALA A 507 10.21 -12.22 4.37
C ALA A 507 10.72 -12.35 2.92
N GLY A 508 9.96 -11.81 1.96
CA GLY A 508 10.23 -12.03 0.54
C GLY A 508 10.08 -13.50 0.16
N ASN A 509 11.13 -14.08 -0.41
CA ASN A 509 11.25 -15.51 -0.72
C ASN A 509 11.90 -16.32 0.41
N LEU A 510 12.32 -15.71 1.51
CA LEU A 510 13.00 -16.41 2.60
C LEU A 510 12.00 -16.82 3.68
N ALA A 511 12.07 -18.09 4.11
CA ALA A 511 11.40 -18.57 5.30
C ALA A 511 12.41 -18.71 6.45
N TYR A 512 12.13 -18.03 7.56
CA TYR A 512 12.90 -18.12 8.78
C TYR A 512 12.21 -19.12 9.71
N VAL A 513 12.80 -20.30 9.85
CA VAL A 513 12.24 -21.41 10.62
C VAL A 513 12.97 -21.52 11.95
N ALA A 514 12.22 -21.39 13.05
CA ALA A 514 12.75 -21.63 14.38
C ALA A 514 12.62 -23.11 14.74
N THR A 515 13.74 -23.73 15.11
CA THR A 515 13.79 -25.07 15.71
C THR A 515 14.02 -24.98 17.21
N ALA A 516 14.29 -26.11 17.87
CA ALA A 516 14.66 -26.14 19.28
C ALA A 516 16.01 -25.46 19.57
N SER A 517 16.95 -25.44 18.61
CA SER A 517 18.33 -25.01 18.84
C SER A 517 18.84 -23.90 17.90
N GLN A 518 18.14 -23.62 16.80
CA GLN A 518 18.62 -22.69 15.77
C GLN A 518 17.47 -22.02 15.01
N VAL A 519 17.82 -20.95 14.28
CA VAL A 519 16.97 -20.39 13.22
C VAL A 519 17.60 -20.80 11.89
N VAL A 520 16.85 -21.55 11.09
CA VAL A 520 17.24 -21.96 9.74
C VAL A 520 16.60 -21.02 8.74
N VAL A 521 17.38 -20.46 7.83
CA VAL A 521 16.88 -19.63 6.73
C VAL A 521 16.78 -20.52 5.50
N VAL A 522 15.57 -20.65 4.95
CA VAL A 522 15.26 -21.46 3.78
C VAL A 522 14.91 -20.54 2.62
N ASP A 523 15.52 -20.75 1.45
CA ASP A 523 15.26 -19.95 0.25
C ASP A 523 14.18 -20.64 -0.60
N LEU A 524 13.00 -20.03 -0.66
CA LEU A 524 11.86 -20.52 -1.42
C LEU A 524 11.68 -19.78 -2.76
N SER A 525 12.76 -19.25 -3.33
CA SER A 525 12.78 -18.76 -4.72
C SER A 525 12.42 -19.86 -5.70
N THR A 526 12.83 -21.11 -5.40
CA THR A 526 12.43 -22.32 -6.13
C THR A 526 11.79 -23.33 -5.17
N PRO A 527 10.48 -23.22 -4.88
CA PRO A 527 9.81 -24.03 -3.84
C PRO A 527 9.90 -25.55 -4.01
N ALA A 528 10.17 -26.04 -5.22
CA ALA A 528 10.35 -27.47 -5.50
C ALA A 528 11.67 -28.02 -4.91
N THR A 529 12.65 -27.16 -4.66
CA THR A 529 13.97 -27.47 -4.10
C THR A 529 14.35 -26.39 -3.07
N PRO A 530 13.74 -26.42 -1.87
CA PRO A 530 13.98 -25.44 -0.80
C PRO A 530 15.43 -25.42 -0.27
#